data_AF-A0A832J0R2-F1
#
_entry.id   AF-A0A832J0R2-F1
#
_cell.length_a   1.000
_cell.length_b   1.000
_cell.length_c   1.000
_cell.angle_alpha   90.00
_cell.angle_beta   90.00
_cell.angle_gamma   90.00
#
_symmetry.space_group_name_H-M   'P 1'
#
loop_
_entity.id
_entity.type
_entity.pdbx_description
1 polymer ?
#
loop_
_entity_poly.entity_id
_entity_poly.type
_entity_poly.pdbx_seq_one_letter_code
_entity_poly.pdbx_strand_id
1 'polypeptide(L)'
;MRSLNIRIRIIRFAFGAYSANNVTNQTAETKMRLILIILFSVLALPVTAQCVGENLIESMTEAERAAFDQKVAAAPYNTGNFWRAQKGDSSIYVLGTIHLDDPRLAKYLEPVWPIIKKADLILLEGTREDMKRLEKEMASKPDMMFITHGPTLPERLPKADWAKLREAMSERGIPGFLAAKMQPWYISMMLSIPPCAMNGLAEKNGVDFRIMDFAEKNGIPTRGLEPYDTVLSIFGGDKPDEETDMIRMALANANSGGAMIVTMMDSYLSGM
;
A
#
# COMPACT_ATOMS: atom_id res chain seq x y z
N MET A 1 -34.76 -24.82 -32.92
CA MET A 1 -33.55 -24.00 -32.67
C MET A 1 -32.41 -24.95 -32.36
N ARG A 2 -31.32 -24.84 -33.13
CA ARG A 2 -30.24 -25.82 -33.21
C ARG A 2 -29.31 -25.69 -32.00
N SER A 3 -29.02 -26.79 -31.32
CA SER A 3 -27.95 -26.87 -30.32
C SER A 3 -26.61 -27.06 -31.03
N LEU A 4 -25.63 -26.25 -30.66
CA LEU A 4 -24.29 -26.27 -31.23
C LEU A 4 -23.39 -27.11 -30.32
N ASN A 5 -23.15 -28.38 -30.69
CA ASN A 5 -22.19 -29.25 -30.04
C ASN A 5 -20.78 -28.97 -30.60
N ILE A 6 -19.96 -28.22 -29.86
CA ILE A 6 -18.54 -28.01 -30.20
C ILE A 6 -17.74 -29.22 -29.70
N ARG A 7 -17.25 -30.03 -30.64
CA ARG A 7 -16.28 -31.11 -30.39
C ARG A 7 -14.87 -30.53 -30.39
N ILE A 8 -14.21 -30.51 -29.24
CA ILE A 8 -12.78 -30.22 -29.13
C ILE A 8 -12.00 -31.49 -29.54
N ARG A 9 -11.27 -31.42 -30.66
CA ARG A 9 -10.32 -32.46 -31.08
C ARG A 9 -8.99 -32.24 -30.36
N ILE A 10 -8.59 -33.20 -29.53
CA ILE A 10 -7.24 -33.27 -28.97
C ILE A 10 -6.31 -33.81 -30.07
N ILE A 11 -5.39 -32.97 -30.55
CA ILE A 11 -4.33 -33.37 -31.46
C ILE A 11 -3.23 -34.05 -30.63
N ARG A 12 -3.12 -35.38 -30.74
CA ARG A 12 -1.97 -36.15 -30.25
C ARG A 12 -0.81 -35.95 -31.25
N PHE A 13 0.26 -35.30 -30.81
CA PHE A 13 1.54 -35.40 -31.50
C PHE A 13 2.14 -36.79 -31.24
N ALA A 14 2.21 -37.60 -32.29
CA ALA A 14 3.01 -38.82 -32.30
C ALA A 14 4.46 -38.43 -32.62
N PHE A 15 5.36 -38.53 -31.65
CA PHE A 15 6.79 -38.53 -31.92
C PHE A 15 7.18 -39.92 -32.41
N GLY A 16 7.66 -39.97 -33.64
CA GLY A 16 8.18 -41.19 -34.26
C GLY A 16 9.41 -41.71 -33.52
N ALA A 17 9.49 -43.03 -33.42
CA ALA A 17 10.62 -43.75 -32.89
C ALA A 17 11.88 -43.46 -33.73
N TYR A 18 12.93 -42.96 -33.10
CA TYR A 18 14.29 -43.02 -33.63
C TYR A 18 15.03 -44.16 -32.94
N SER A 19 15.65 -45.01 -33.76
CA SER A 19 16.37 -46.21 -33.35
C SER A 19 17.60 -45.88 -32.52
N ALA A 20 17.92 -46.77 -31.57
CA ALA A 20 19.00 -46.65 -30.62
C ALA A 20 20.38 -46.76 -31.28
N ASN A 21 21.33 -45.94 -30.82
CA ASN A 21 22.70 -46.37 -30.60
C ASN A 21 23.39 -45.48 -29.55
N ASN A 22 23.93 -46.15 -28.53
CA ASN A 22 24.94 -45.70 -27.57
C ASN A 22 24.58 -44.55 -26.62
N VAL A 23 24.43 -44.87 -25.32
CA VAL A 23 25.24 -44.38 -24.18
C VAL A 23 24.51 -44.80 -22.90
N THR A 24 24.86 -45.99 -22.42
CA THR A 24 24.59 -46.43 -21.03
C THR A 24 25.48 -45.60 -20.10
N ASN A 25 24.95 -44.51 -19.53
CA ASN A 25 25.39 -43.93 -18.24
C ASN A 25 24.62 -42.66 -17.77
N GLN A 26 23.55 -42.20 -18.45
CA GLN A 26 22.87 -40.93 -18.09
C GLN A 26 21.59 -41.04 -17.23
N THR A 27 21.13 -42.24 -16.86
CA THR A 27 19.80 -42.42 -16.26
C THR A 27 19.71 -42.11 -14.76
N ALA A 28 20.82 -42.21 -14.01
CA ALA A 28 20.84 -41.93 -12.57
C ALA A 28 20.92 -40.42 -12.27
N GLU A 29 21.81 -39.70 -12.96
CA GLU A 29 21.98 -38.24 -12.75
C GLU A 29 20.74 -37.44 -13.15
N THR A 30 20.05 -37.85 -14.21
CA THR A 30 18.85 -37.16 -14.70
C THR A 30 17.68 -37.30 -13.73
N LYS A 31 17.53 -38.47 -13.07
CA LYS A 31 16.51 -38.68 -12.03
C LYS A 31 16.82 -37.91 -10.75
N MET A 32 18.09 -37.83 -10.36
CA MET A 32 18.51 -37.06 -9.18
C MET A 32 18.33 -35.54 -9.39
N ARG A 33 18.61 -35.04 -10.60
CA ARG A 33 18.35 -33.63 -10.98
C ARG A 33 16.87 -33.28 -11.01
N LEU A 34 15.99 -34.16 -11.50
CA LEU A 34 14.53 -33.91 -11.49
C LEU A 34 13.96 -33.87 -10.06
N ILE A 35 14.42 -34.75 -9.17
CA ILE A 35 13.98 -34.78 -7.76
C ILE A 35 14.42 -33.51 -7.04
N LEU A 36 15.65 -33.03 -7.28
CA LEU A 36 16.16 -31.78 -6.70
C LEU A 36 15.39 -30.53 -7.17
N ILE A 37 14.97 -30.48 -8.44
CA ILE A 37 14.18 -29.36 -8.98
C ILE A 37 12.76 -29.32 -8.37
N ILE A 38 12.12 -30.48 -8.24
CA ILE A 38 10.81 -30.59 -7.59
C ILE A 38 10.92 -30.23 -6.09
N LEU A 39 11.97 -30.67 -5.40
CA LEU A 39 12.20 -30.36 -3.99
C LEU A 39 12.48 -28.86 -3.75
N PHE A 40 13.17 -28.18 -4.66
CA PHE A 40 13.39 -26.73 -4.60
C PHE A 40 12.12 -25.91 -4.92
N SER A 41 11.20 -26.46 -5.71
CA SER A 41 9.95 -25.79 -6.08
C SER A 41 8.91 -25.80 -4.95
N VAL A 42 9.00 -26.78 -4.05
CA VAL A 42 8.06 -26.95 -2.91
C VAL A 42 8.49 -26.15 -1.66
N LEU A 43 9.72 -25.61 -1.63
CA LEU A 43 10.23 -24.76 -0.54
C LEU A 43 10.11 -23.26 -0.80
N ALA A 44 9.54 -22.85 -1.93
CA ALA A 44 9.16 -21.46 -2.16
C ALA A 44 7.90 -21.15 -1.32
N LEU A 45 8.08 -20.99 0.00
CA LEU A 45 7.09 -20.31 0.81
C LEU A 45 6.87 -18.93 0.18
N PRO A 46 5.61 -18.48 0.01
CA PRO A 46 5.38 -17.10 -0.38
C PRO A 46 6.01 -16.24 0.72
N VAL A 47 7.13 -15.59 0.41
CA VAL A 47 7.60 -14.48 1.21
C VAL A 47 6.57 -13.40 0.97
N THR A 48 5.54 -13.35 1.83
CA THR A 48 4.74 -12.14 1.95
C THR A 48 5.74 -11.07 2.35
N ALA A 49 5.96 -10.10 1.47
CA ALA A 49 6.84 -8.96 1.71
C ALA A 49 6.16 -8.04 2.73
N GLN A 50 5.92 -8.55 3.94
CA GLN A 50 5.38 -7.77 5.04
C GLN A 50 6.51 -6.87 5.55
N CYS A 51 6.18 -5.64 5.90
CA CYS A 51 7.14 -4.77 6.57
C CYS A 51 7.56 -5.42 7.89
N VAL A 52 8.86 -5.66 8.04
CA VAL A 52 9.48 -6.15 9.28
C VAL A 52 10.23 -4.99 9.91
N GLY A 53 10.11 -4.85 11.22
CA GLY A 53 10.74 -3.79 11.99
C GLY A 53 10.45 -3.96 13.48
N GLU A 54 11.26 -3.33 14.32
CA GLU A 54 10.98 -3.23 15.75
C GLU A 54 9.91 -2.16 15.99
N ASN A 55 9.03 -2.39 16.97
CA ASN A 55 8.10 -1.38 17.43
C ASN A 55 8.88 -0.29 18.19
N LEU A 56 8.91 0.92 17.63
CA LEU A 56 9.70 2.04 18.13
C LEU A 56 9.22 2.56 19.49
N ILE A 57 7.97 2.27 19.89
CA ILE A 57 7.46 2.62 21.23
C ILE A 57 8.01 1.65 22.27
N GLU A 58 8.22 0.38 21.90
CA GLU A 58 8.77 -0.64 22.78
C GLU A 58 10.28 -0.49 22.98
N SER A 59 10.97 0.14 22.03
CA SER A 59 12.41 0.41 22.11
C SER A 59 12.78 1.71 22.85
N MET A 60 11.79 2.49 23.29
CA MET A 60 12.03 3.72 24.07
C MET A 60 12.69 3.43 25.41
N THR A 61 13.59 4.30 25.84
CA THR A 61 14.06 4.32 27.23
C THR A 61 12.92 4.64 28.19
N GLU A 62 13.07 4.29 29.47
CA GLU A 62 12.05 4.59 30.49
C GLU A 62 11.73 6.10 30.58
N ALA A 63 12.76 6.95 30.46
CA ALA A 63 12.58 8.40 30.48
C ALA A 63 11.83 8.93 29.24
N GLU A 64 12.14 8.41 28.04
CA GLU A 64 11.43 8.76 26.81
C GLU A 64 9.98 8.29 26.85
N ARG A 65 9.76 7.06 27.33
CA ARG A 65 8.42 6.50 27.47
C ARG A 65 7.58 7.30 28.45
N ALA A 66 8.13 7.66 29.61
CA ALA A 66 7.43 8.50 30.59
C ALA A 66 7.07 9.88 30.01
N ALA A 67 7.98 10.51 29.26
CA ALA A 67 7.72 11.79 28.60
C ALA A 67 6.67 11.68 27.48
N PHE A 68 6.70 10.58 26.71
CA PHE A 68 5.70 10.28 25.69
C PHE A 68 4.31 10.07 26.33
N ASP A 69 4.22 9.21 27.35
CA ASP A 69 2.98 8.91 28.05
C ASP A 69 2.39 10.16 28.72
N GLN A 70 3.22 11.05 29.27
CA GLN A 70 2.77 12.34 29.81
C GLN A 70 2.12 13.22 28.72
N LYS A 71 2.68 13.27 27.52
CA LYS A 71 2.11 14.03 26.40
C LYS A 71 0.81 13.40 25.90
N VAL A 72 0.77 12.08 25.78
CA VAL A 72 -0.45 11.35 25.39
C VAL A 72 -1.55 11.55 26.42
N ALA A 73 -1.24 11.49 27.72
CA ALA A 73 -2.19 11.70 28.82
C ALA A 73 -2.83 13.09 28.83
N ALA A 74 -2.16 14.10 28.25
CA ALA A 74 -2.69 15.46 28.17
C ALA A 74 -3.72 15.65 27.05
N ALA A 75 -3.78 14.75 26.07
CA ALA A 75 -4.74 14.84 24.96
C ALA A 75 -6.13 14.31 25.39
N PRO A 76 -7.24 15.00 25.05
CA PRO A 76 -8.58 14.47 25.29
C PRO A 76 -8.83 13.26 24.38
N TYR A 77 -9.56 12.26 24.88
CA TYR A 77 -9.92 11.04 24.14
C TYR A 77 -8.69 10.29 23.56
N ASN A 78 -7.58 10.31 24.28
CA ASN A 78 -6.26 9.77 23.90
C ASN A 78 -6.15 8.24 23.82
N THR A 79 -7.24 7.51 24.06
CA THR A 79 -7.27 6.05 23.98
C THR A 79 -8.14 5.60 22.83
N GLY A 80 -7.60 4.65 22.07
CA GLY A 80 -8.29 3.98 20.99
C GLY A 80 -8.32 4.76 19.67
N ASN A 81 -8.97 4.17 18.67
CA ASN A 81 -9.20 4.76 17.35
C ASN A 81 -10.67 4.65 16.91
N PHE A 82 -11.56 4.27 17.83
CA PHE A 82 -12.99 4.16 17.58
C PHE A 82 -13.77 4.90 18.66
N TRP A 83 -14.42 5.99 18.25
CA TRP A 83 -15.13 6.89 19.14
C TRP A 83 -16.60 7.01 18.76
N ARG A 84 -17.44 7.30 19.76
CA ARG A 84 -18.85 7.64 19.57
C ARG A 84 -19.13 9.02 20.15
N ALA A 85 -19.58 9.94 19.32
CA ALA A 85 -20.19 11.19 19.75
C ALA A 85 -21.72 11.06 19.72
N GLN A 86 -22.41 11.53 20.76
CA GLN A 86 -23.86 11.45 20.85
C GLN A 86 -24.44 12.81 21.26
N LYS A 87 -25.53 13.21 20.60
CA LYS A 87 -26.31 14.40 20.94
C LYS A 87 -27.80 14.10 20.76
N GLY A 88 -28.53 13.97 21.86
CA GLY A 88 -29.91 13.49 21.85
C GLY A 88 -29.99 12.09 21.21
N ASP A 89 -30.84 11.94 20.21
CA ASP A 89 -31.03 10.68 19.48
C ASP A 89 -30.03 10.49 18.33
N SER A 90 -29.23 11.51 18.00
CA SER A 90 -28.22 11.43 16.95
C SER A 90 -26.89 10.90 17.49
N SER A 91 -26.27 9.98 16.75
CA SER A 91 -24.94 9.45 17.05
C SER A 91 -24.03 9.54 15.83
N ILE A 92 -22.77 9.91 16.05
CA ILE A 92 -21.70 9.83 15.07
C ILE A 92 -20.66 8.85 15.61
N TYR A 93 -20.25 7.92 14.76
CA TYR A 93 -19.13 7.03 15.04
C TYR A 93 -17.95 7.49 14.20
N VAL A 94 -16.79 7.65 14.84
CA VAL A 94 -15.53 8.00 14.20
C VAL A 94 -14.61 6.81 14.35
N LEU A 95 -14.27 6.18 13.24
CA LEU A 95 -13.31 5.08 13.17
C LEU A 95 -12.10 5.57 12.39
N GLY A 96 -10.92 5.57 13.01
CA GLY A 96 -9.68 5.74 12.28
C GLY A 96 -9.48 4.54 11.36
N THR A 97 -9.11 4.80 10.10
CA THR A 97 -8.83 3.74 9.11
C THR A 97 -7.35 3.65 8.81
N ILE A 98 -6.91 2.49 8.32
CA ILE A 98 -5.56 2.28 7.80
C ILE A 98 -5.65 1.69 6.39
N HIS A 99 -4.93 2.26 5.42
CA HIS A 99 -4.97 1.81 4.02
C HIS A 99 -4.25 0.49 3.77
N LEU A 100 -3.34 0.12 4.68
CA LEU A 100 -2.52 -1.08 4.56
C LEU A 100 -3.28 -2.30 5.03
N ASP A 101 -3.11 -3.39 4.29
CA ASP A 101 -3.61 -4.68 4.73
C ASP A 101 -2.75 -5.28 5.85
N ASP A 102 -3.39 -6.02 6.74
CA ASP A 102 -2.77 -6.87 7.75
C ASP A 102 -3.74 -8.00 8.13
N PRO A 103 -3.29 -9.26 8.21
CA PRO A 103 -4.15 -10.39 8.56
C PRO A 103 -4.93 -10.21 9.88
N ARG A 104 -4.39 -9.43 10.82
CA ARG A 104 -5.00 -9.14 12.13
C ARG A 104 -6.25 -8.27 12.00
N LEU A 105 -6.40 -7.49 10.92
CA LEU A 105 -7.52 -6.57 10.72
C LEU A 105 -8.88 -7.29 10.64
N ALA A 106 -8.92 -8.53 10.14
CA ALA A 106 -10.18 -9.26 10.00
C ALA A 106 -10.87 -9.46 11.36
N LYS A 107 -10.11 -9.98 12.34
CA LYS A 107 -10.60 -10.16 13.72
C LYS A 107 -10.83 -8.81 14.40
N TYR A 108 -9.91 -7.87 14.20
CA TYR A 108 -9.99 -6.53 14.76
C TYR A 108 -11.33 -5.85 14.43
N LEU A 109 -11.81 -5.95 13.19
CA LEU A 109 -13.02 -5.27 12.74
C LEU A 109 -14.34 -5.98 13.09
N GLU A 110 -14.32 -7.21 13.63
CA GLU A 110 -15.54 -7.96 13.97
C GLU A 110 -16.54 -7.17 14.83
N PRO A 111 -16.13 -6.43 15.88
CA PRO A 111 -17.05 -5.67 16.72
C PRO A 111 -17.65 -4.45 16.00
N VAL A 112 -17.03 -3.98 14.93
CA VAL A 112 -17.39 -2.74 14.23
C VAL A 112 -18.46 -2.98 13.17
N TRP A 113 -18.49 -4.16 12.54
CA TRP A 113 -19.44 -4.48 11.48
C TRP A 113 -20.92 -4.32 11.87
N PRO A 114 -21.38 -4.74 13.06
CA PRO A 114 -22.77 -4.53 13.47
C PRO A 114 -23.14 -3.04 13.61
N ILE A 115 -22.16 -2.17 13.90
CA ILE A 115 -22.36 -0.72 14.02
C ILE A 115 -22.44 -0.10 12.63
N ILE A 116 -21.48 -0.42 11.75
CA ILE A 116 -21.48 0.03 10.35
C ILE A 116 -22.77 -0.38 9.65
N LYS A 117 -23.25 -1.61 9.88
CA LYS A 117 -24.50 -2.11 9.28
C LYS A 117 -25.74 -1.27 9.60
N LYS A 118 -25.73 -0.54 10.72
CA LYS A 118 -26.84 0.31 11.17
C LYS A 118 -26.66 1.77 10.76
N ALA A 119 -25.56 2.13 10.10
CA ALA A 119 -25.29 3.51 9.71
C ALA A 119 -26.26 3.95 8.61
N ASP A 120 -26.82 5.15 8.77
CA ASP A 120 -27.62 5.80 7.72
C ASP A 120 -26.76 6.27 6.54
N LEU A 121 -25.50 6.61 6.83
CA LEU A 121 -24.51 7.12 5.89
C LEU A 121 -23.10 6.83 6.42
N ILE A 122 -22.19 6.45 5.54
CA ILE A 122 -20.76 6.32 5.84
C ILE A 122 -20.02 7.45 5.12
N LEU A 123 -19.24 8.22 5.89
CA LEU A 123 -18.35 9.25 5.37
C LEU A 123 -16.92 8.71 5.33
N LEU A 124 -16.24 8.85 4.20
CA LEU A 124 -14.88 8.38 3.95
C LEU A 124 -14.04 9.54 3.42
N GLU A 125 -12.71 9.47 3.49
CA GLU A 125 -11.84 10.48 2.85
C GLU A 125 -12.18 10.62 1.36
N GLY A 126 -12.27 9.49 0.65
CA GLY A 126 -12.78 9.46 -0.73
C GLY A 126 -13.60 8.19 -0.99
N THR A 127 -14.60 8.31 -1.85
CA THR A 127 -15.36 7.14 -2.33
C THR A 127 -14.63 6.44 -3.48
N ARG A 128 -15.11 5.25 -3.87
CA ARG A 128 -14.66 4.58 -5.11
C ARG A 128 -14.87 5.45 -6.36
N GLU A 129 -15.91 6.27 -6.37
CA GLU A 129 -16.18 7.19 -7.47
C GLU A 129 -15.18 8.36 -7.48
N ASP A 130 -14.87 8.92 -6.30
CA ASP A 130 -13.88 9.99 -6.16
C ASP A 130 -12.49 9.52 -6.61
N MET A 131 -12.07 8.32 -6.17
CA MET A 131 -10.80 7.72 -6.61
C MET A 131 -10.75 7.54 -8.12
N LYS A 132 -11.80 7.01 -8.75
CA LYS A 132 -11.87 6.85 -10.22
C LYS A 132 -11.80 8.20 -10.94
N ARG A 133 -12.44 9.23 -10.38
CA ARG A 133 -12.42 10.59 -10.94
C ARG A 133 -11.02 11.20 -10.85
N LEU A 134 -10.36 11.06 -9.70
CA LEU A 134 -8.99 11.50 -9.50
C LEU A 134 -8.01 10.77 -10.43
N GLU A 135 -8.08 9.43 -10.50
CA GLU A 135 -7.27 8.61 -11.39
C GLU A 135 -7.43 9.05 -12.87
N LYS A 136 -8.67 9.31 -13.29
CA LYS A 136 -8.97 9.82 -14.65
C LYS A 136 -8.38 11.19 -14.89
N GLU A 137 -8.49 12.10 -13.93
CA GLU A 137 -7.96 13.46 -14.05
C GLU A 137 -6.43 13.43 -14.17
N MET A 138 -5.75 12.71 -13.28
CA MET A 138 -4.30 12.51 -13.31
C MET A 138 -3.83 11.89 -14.63
N ALA A 139 -4.57 10.92 -15.18
CA ALA A 139 -4.25 10.34 -16.48
C ALA A 139 -4.43 11.32 -17.65
N SER A 140 -5.37 12.26 -17.53
CA SER A 140 -5.66 13.25 -18.57
C SER A 140 -4.73 14.47 -18.57
N LYS A 141 -4.04 14.72 -17.45
CA LYS A 141 -3.17 15.88 -17.22
C LYS A 141 -1.78 15.43 -16.77
N PRO A 142 -0.87 15.11 -17.72
CA PRO A 142 0.45 14.58 -17.39
C PRO A 142 1.29 15.51 -16.50
N ASP A 143 1.06 16.81 -16.57
CA ASP A 143 1.69 17.85 -15.76
C ASP A 143 1.37 17.74 -14.27
N MET A 144 0.29 17.04 -13.89
CA MET A 144 -0.01 16.74 -12.49
C MET A 144 0.99 15.79 -11.85
N MET A 145 1.43 14.76 -12.57
CA MET A 145 2.38 13.77 -12.04
C MET A 145 3.81 14.00 -12.51
N PHE A 146 4.01 14.70 -13.62
CA PHE A 146 5.30 14.88 -14.25
C PHE A 146 5.63 16.34 -14.53
N ILE A 147 6.90 16.70 -14.36
CA ILE A 147 7.49 17.94 -14.81
C ILE A 147 7.51 17.93 -16.34
N THR A 148 6.59 18.68 -16.95
CA THR A 148 6.46 18.83 -18.41
C THR A 148 7.22 20.05 -18.95
N HIS A 149 7.54 21.00 -18.07
CA HIS A 149 8.25 22.24 -18.38
C HIS A 149 9.26 22.60 -17.29
N GLY A 150 10.35 23.28 -17.65
CA GLY A 150 11.36 23.73 -16.71
C GLY A 150 12.38 22.65 -16.30
N PRO A 151 13.20 22.92 -15.27
CA PRO A 151 14.25 22.01 -14.82
C PRO A 151 13.67 20.77 -14.13
N THR A 152 14.26 19.62 -14.43
CA THR A 152 13.98 18.31 -13.82
C THR A 152 14.61 18.19 -12.42
N LEU A 153 14.24 17.16 -11.65
CA LEU A 153 14.78 16.98 -10.29
C LEU A 153 16.32 16.92 -10.20
N PRO A 154 17.06 16.29 -11.14
CA PRO A 154 18.53 16.32 -11.14
C PRO A 154 19.13 17.72 -11.32
N GLU A 155 18.38 18.64 -11.94
CA GLU A 155 18.80 20.03 -12.16
C GLU A 155 18.41 20.93 -10.97
N ARG A 156 17.35 20.57 -10.24
CA ARG A 156 16.84 21.29 -9.06
C ARG A 156 17.53 20.90 -7.76
N LEU A 157 17.95 19.63 -7.63
CA LEU A 157 18.50 19.08 -6.40
C LEU A 157 20.04 19.11 -6.38
N PRO A 158 20.68 19.29 -5.20
CA PRO A 158 22.09 18.99 -5.04
C PRO A 158 22.40 17.54 -5.47
N LYS A 159 23.58 17.32 -6.07
CA LYS A 159 23.99 16.00 -6.59
C LYS A 159 23.86 14.86 -5.58
N ALA A 160 24.15 15.14 -4.30
CA ALA A 160 24.03 14.16 -3.22
C ALA A 160 22.57 13.80 -2.93
N ASP A 161 21.67 14.79 -2.91
CA ASP A 161 20.24 14.58 -2.67
C ASP A 161 19.61 13.83 -3.85
N TRP A 162 19.98 14.17 -5.09
CA TRP A 162 19.55 13.42 -6.28
C TRP A 162 19.98 11.95 -6.24
N ALA A 163 21.22 11.67 -5.83
CA ALA A 163 21.71 10.30 -5.73
C ALA A 163 20.87 9.47 -4.74
N LYS A 164 20.59 10.03 -3.56
CA LYS A 164 19.73 9.41 -2.54
C LYS A 164 18.30 9.22 -3.03
N LEU A 165 17.72 10.24 -3.65
CA LEU A 165 16.37 10.17 -4.20
C LEU A 165 16.26 9.04 -5.23
N ARG A 166 17.19 8.98 -6.18
CA ARG A 166 17.20 7.95 -7.22
C ARG A 166 17.25 6.54 -6.63
N GLU A 167 18.07 6.33 -5.59
CA GLU A 167 18.16 5.06 -4.88
C GLU A 167 16.84 4.73 -4.17
N ALA A 168 16.32 5.64 -3.35
CA ALA A 168 15.07 5.45 -2.62
C ALA A 168 13.87 5.17 -3.53
N MET A 169 13.80 5.82 -4.70
CA MET A 169 12.77 5.54 -5.70
C MET A 169 12.97 4.19 -6.37
N SER A 170 14.21 3.78 -6.63
CA SER A 170 14.53 2.47 -7.20
C SER A 170 14.13 1.33 -6.28
N GLU A 171 14.27 1.48 -4.97
CA GLU A 171 13.80 0.49 -3.97
C GLU A 171 12.28 0.30 -4.03
N ARG A 172 11.54 1.33 -4.46
CA ARG A 172 10.09 1.30 -4.68
C ARG A 172 9.72 0.86 -6.10
N GLY A 173 10.68 0.36 -6.88
CA GLY A 173 10.48 -0.10 -8.25
C GLY A 173 10.34 1.02 -9.29
N ILE A 174 10.65 2.27 -8.94
CA ILE A 174 10.55 3.43 -9.84
C ILE A 174 11.95 3.75 -10.40
N PRO A 175 12.18 3.57 -11.71
CA PRO A 175 13.48 3.86 -12.31
C PRO A 175 13.86 5.34 -12.22
N GLY A 176 15.15 5.61 -12.06
CA GLY A 176 15.66 6.98 -11.91
C GLY A 176 15.27 7.95 -13.04
N PHE A 177 15.16 7.48 -14.28
CA PHE A 177 14.75 8.34 -15.40
C PHE A 177 13.28 8.78 -15.29
N LEU A 178 12.43 7.95 -14.68
CA LEU A 178 11.02 8.26 -14.42
C LEU A 178 10.95 9.22 -13.24
N ALA A 179 11.63 8.89 -12.14
CA ALA A 179 11.73 9.74 -10.95
C ALA A 179 12.25 11.15 -11.28
N ALA A 180 13.22 11.28 -12.18
CA ALA A 180 13.79 12.57 -12.60
C ALA A 180 12.74 13.57 -13.09
N LYS A 181 11.64 13.07 -13.66
CA LYS A 181 10.57 13.88 -14.23
C LYS A 181 9.30 13.89 -13.39
N MET A 182 9.24 13.24 -12.23
CA MET A 182 8.04 13.28 -11.39
C MET A 182 7.93 14.61 -10.65
N GLN A 183 6.71 15.05 -10.37
CA GLN A 183 6.49 16.24 -9.55
C GLN A 183 7.00 16.02 -8.12
N PRO A 184 7.62 17.04 -7.49
CA PRO A 184 8.19 16.91 -6.14
C PRO A 184 7.19 16.47 -5.07
N TRP A 185 5.96 16.98 -5.13
CA TRP A 185 4.90 16.61 -4.20
C TRP A 185 4.59 15.11 -4.26
N TYR A 186 4.53 14.57 -5.49
CA TYR A 186 4.22 13.17 -5.72
C TYR A 186 5.38 12.27 -5.28
N ILE A 187 6.62 12.68 -5.54
CA ILE A 187 7.82 12.03 -4.99
C ILE A 187 7.77 11.97 -3.46
N SER A 188 7.44 13.09 -2.81
CA SER A 188 7.39 13.17 -1.35
C SER A 188 6.34 12.23 -0.76
N MET A 189 5.16 12.13 -1.40
CA MET A 189 4.15 11.13 -1.03
C MET A 189 4.63 9.69 -1.25
N MET A 190 5.35 9.39 -2.35
CA MET A 190 5.86 8.04 -2.57
C MET A 190 6.96 7.66 -1.56
N LEU A 191 7.79 8.61 -1.14
CA LEU A 191 8.84 8.39 -0.16
C LEU A 191 8.30 8.09 1.25
N SER A 192 7.09 8.56 1.59
CA SER A 192 6.45 8.24 2.88
C SER A 192 6.02 6.78 3.00
N ILE A 193 5.86 6.09 1.86
CA ILE A 193 5.54 4.67 1.80
C ILE A 193 6.88 3.90 1.77
N PRO A 194 7.20 3.04 2.76
CA PRO A 194 8.40 2.23 2.71
C PRO A 194 8.30 1.17 1.59
N PRO A 195 9.43 0.73 1.04
CA PRO A 195 9.46 -0.24 -0.06
C PRO A 195 8.63 -1.51 0.19
N CYS A 196 8.66 -2.05 1.41
CA CYS A 196 7.92 -3.25 1.80
C CYS A 196 6.39 -3.08 1.72
N ALA A 197 5.86 -1.87 1.91
CA ALA A 197 4.42 -1.62 1.94
C ALA A 197 3.83 -1.34 0.56
N MET A 198 4.65 -1.16 -0.47
CA MET A 198 4.19 -0.80 -1.83
C MET A 198 3.18 -1.80 -2.39
N ASN A 199 3.39 -3.11 -2.17
CA ASN A 199 2.49 -4.15 -2.64
C ASN A 199 1.15 -4.14 -1.88
N GLY A 200 1.20 -3.99 -0.55
CA GLY A 200 -0.02 -3.98 0.28
C GLY A 200 -0.95 -2.81 -0.03
N LEU A 201 -0.39 -1.65 -0.42
CA LEU A 201 -1.20 -0.53 -0.87
C LEU A 201 -1.87 -0.79 -2.23
N ALA A 202 -1.20 -1.51 -3.13
CA ALA A 202 -1.74 -1.87 -4.44
C ALA A 202 -2.90 -2.86 -4.36
N GLU A 203 -2.93 -3.72 -3.33
CA GLU A 203 -4.01 -4.68 -3.08
C GLU A 203 -5.33 -4.02 -2.69
N LYS A 204 -5.30 -2.74 -2.24
CA LYS A 204 -6.50 -1.97 -1.86
C LYS A 204 -7.39 -2.74 -0.87
N ASN A 205 -6.78 -3.34 0.16
CA ASN A 205 -7.46 -4.17 1.17
C ASN A 205 -7.36 -3.63 2.61
N GLY A 206 -7.04 -2.34 2.75
CA GLY A 206 -7.10 -1.62 4.02
C GLY A 206 -8.52 -1.53 4.60
N VAL A 207 -8.61 -0.96 5.81
CA VAL A 207 -9.87 -0.83 6.56
C VAL A 207 -10.89 0.01 5.81
N ASP A 208 -10.45 1.11 5.20
CA ASP A 208 -11.23 1.98 4.32
C ASP A 208 -11.88 1.21 3.16
N PHE A 209 -11.10 0.38 2.45
CA PHE A 209 -11.60 -0.44 1.35
C PHE A 209 -12.57 -1.52 1.80
N ARG A 210 -12.26 -2.20 2.92
CA ARG A 210 -13.15 -3.21 3.51
C ARG A 210 -14.49 -2.61 3.95
N ILE A 211 -14.48 -1.38 4.47
CA ILE A 211 -15.71 -0.63 4.80
C ILE A 211 -16.49 -0.30 3.53
N MET A 212 -15.84 0.17 2.46
CA MET A 212 -16.50 0.41 1.18
C MET A 212 -17.15 -0.85 0.61
N ASP A 213 -16.45 -2.00 0.63
CA ASP A 213 -16.99 -3.29 0.19
C ASP A 213 -18.19 -3.74 1.02
N PHE A 214 -18.09 -3.57 2.34
CA PHE A 214 -19.18 -3.90 3.24
C PHE A 214 -20.40 -3.00 3.00
N ALA A 215 -20.18 -1.70 2.81
CA ALA A 215 -21.22 -0.72 2.54
C ALA A 215 -21.96 -1.04 1.23
N GLU A 216 -21.22 -1.29 0.15
CA GLU A 216 -21.77 -1.67 -1.15
C GLU A 216 -22.60 -2.95 -1.05
N LYS A 217 -22.07 -3.98 -0.40
CA LYS A 217 -22.76 -5.27 -0.22
C LYS A 217 -24.07 -5.16 0.58
N ASN A 218 -24.16 -4.20 1.50
CA ASN A 218 -25.33 -4.00 2.36
C ASN A 218 -26.22 -2.83 1.91
N GLY A 219 -25.92 -2.18 0.78
CA GLY A 219 -26.70 -1.04 0.28
C GLY A 219 -26.64 0.20 1.16
N ILE A 220 -25.53 0.39 1.90
CA ILE A 220 -25.34 1.53 2.80
C ILE A 220 -24.75 2.69 1.98
N PRO A 221 -25.37 3.89 1.99
CA PRO A 221 -24.83 5.04 1.28
C PRO A 221 -23.43 5.42 1.76
N THR A 222 -22.55 5.80 0.81
CA THR A 222 -21.21 6.34 1.10
C THR A 222 -21.06 7.73 0.48
N ARG A 223 -20.23 8.58 1.09
CA ARG A 223 -19.87 9.91 0.56
C ARG A 223 -18.45 10.31 1.01
N GLY A 224 -17.76 11.07 0.17
CA GLY A 224 -16.48 11.71 0.50
C GLY A 224 -16.66 12.82 1.54
N LEU A 225 -15.72 12.93 2.48
CA LEU A 225 -15.63 14.04 3.43
C LEU A 225 -15.15 15.32 2.73
N GLU A 226 -14.41 15.16 1.64
CA GLU A 226 -13.79 16.23 0.88
C GLU A 226 -14.00 16.06 -0.64
N PRO A 227 -13.83 17.13 -1.43
CA PRO A 227 -13.70 17.02 -2.87
C PRO A 227 -12.58 16.06 -3.29
N TYR A 228 -12.79 15.33 -4.38
CA TYR A 228 -11.84 14.32 -4.87
C TYR A 228 -10.44 14.85 -5.22
N ASP A 229 -10.31 16.14 -5.47
CA ASP A 229 -9.07 16.83 -5.84
C ASP A 229 -8.39 17.54 -4.64
N THR A 230 -8.94 17.39 -3.42
CA THR A 230 -8.42 18.06 -2.22
C THR A 230 -6.95 17.72 -1.97
N VAL A 231 -6.55 16.45 -2.13
CA VAL A 231 -5.14 16.03 -2.02
C VAL A 231 -4.22 16.79 -2.98
N LEU A 232 -4.69 17.09 -4.20
CA LEU A 232 -3.91 17.84 -5.18
C LEU A 232 -3.78 19.31 -4.77
N SER A 233 -4.83 19.89 -4.18
CA SER A 233 -4.80 21.27 -3.71
C SER A 233 -3.87 21.48 -2.50
N ILE A 234 -3.77 20.47 -1.63
CA ILE A 234 -2.92 20.51 -0.43
C ILE A 234 -1.45 20.45 -0.82
N PHE A 235 -1.08 19.60 -1.78
CA PHE A 235 0.33 19.31 -2.07
C PHE A 235 0.85 19.92 -3.38
N GLY A 236 -0.03 20.33 -4.30
CA GLY A 236 0.34 20.80 -5.64
C GLY A 236 0.57 22.32 -5.78
N GLY A 237 0.53 23.07 -4.67
CA GLY A 237 0.59 24.54 -4.67
C GLY A 237 1.87 25.15 -4.07
N ASP A 238 2.82 24.33 -3.63
CA ASP A 238 3.99 24.80 -2.88
C ASP A 238 5.03 25.52 -3.75
N LYS A 239 5.83 26.40 -3.13
CA LYS A 239 6.92 27.06 -3.84
C LYS A 239 8.03 26.05 -4.19
N PRO A 240 8.81 26.26 -5.28
CA PRO A 240 9.86 25.32 -5.69
C PRO A 240 10.89 24.93 -4.62
N ASP A 241 11.18 25.85 -3.68
CA ASP A 241 12.08 25.60 -2.55
C ASP A 241 11.41 24.75 -1.46
N GLU A 242 10.14 25.04 -1.14
CA GLU A 242 9.32 24.26 -0.19
C GLU A 242 9.16 22.81 -0.68
N GLU A 243 8.92 22.63 -1.98
CA GLU A 243 8.88 21.33 -2.65
C GLU A 243 10.18 20.51 -2.49
N THR A 244 11.33 21.19 -2.55
CA THR A 244 12.63 20.54 -2.41
C THR A 244 12.89 20.13 -0.96
N ASP A 245 12.48 20.95 -0.01
CA ASP A 245 12.60 20.65 1.41
C ASP A 245 11.66 19.49 1.83
N MET A 246 10.47 19.37 1.24
CA MET A 246 9.61 18.19 1.41
C MET A 246 10.32 16.90 0.99
N ILE A 247 10.98 16.88 -0.17
CA ILE A 247 11.74 15.72 -0.63
C ILE A 247 12.85 15.38 0.39
N ARG A 248 13.60 16.37 0.88
CA ARG A 248 14.68 16.15 1.85
C ARG A 248 14.17 15.58 3.17
N MET A 249 13.06 16.11 3.68
CA MET A 249 12.42 15.61 4.90
C MET A 249 11.93 14.17 4.70
N ALA A 250 11.32 13.86 3.56
CA ALA A 250 10.87 12.52 3.24
C ALA A 250 12.05 11.53 3.13
N LEU A 251 13.16 11.94 2.51
CA LEU A 251 14.39 11.13 2.42
C LEU A 251 15.02 10.85 3.78
N ALA A 252 14.97 11.80 4.71
CA ALA A 252 15.53 11.62 6.05
C ALA A 252 14.86 10.46 6.80
N ASN A 253 13.58 10.20 6.53
CA ASN A 253 12.78 9.16 7.18
C ASN A 253 12.66 7.87 6.37
N ALA A 254 13.09 7.86 5.10
CA ALA A 254 12.87 6.74 4.18
C ALA A 254 13.45 5.40 4.68
N ASN A 255 14.55 5.44 5.44
CA ASN A 255 15.21 4.24 5.98
C ASN A 255 14.55 3.68 7.25
N SER A 256 13.72 4.47 7.93
CA SER A 256 13.03 4.06 9.17
C SER A 256 11.60 3.59 8.92
N GLY A 257 11.13 3.62 7.66
CA GLY A 257 9.73 3.40 7.34
C GLY A 257 9.19 2.01 7.72
N GLY A 258 10.02 0.97 7.70
CA GLY A 258 9.60 -0.38 8.14
C GLY A 258 9.19 -0.42 9.62
N ALA A 259 10.07 0.08 10.50
CA ALA A 259 9.81 0.19 11.93
C ALA A 259 8.64 1.15 12.23
N MET A 260 8.53 2.25 11.48
CA MET A 260 7.38 3.17 11.61
C MET A 260 6.05 2.50 11.26
N ILE A 261 5.98 1.72 10.18
CA ILE A 261 4.75 0.99 9.82
C ILE A 261 4.40 -0.07 10.86
N VAL A 262 5.38 -0.84 11.35
CA VAL A 262 5.13 -1.83 12.40
C VAL A 262 4.59 -1.15 13.64
N THR A 263 5.26 -0.08 14.10
CA THR A 263 4.82 0.73 15.24
C THR A 263 3.39 1.25 15.05
N MET A 264 3.08 1.80 13.87
CA MET A 264 1.76 2.32 13.54
C MET A 264 0.69 1.23 13.55
N MET A 265 0.93 0.09 12.91
CA MET A 265 -0.04 -1.01 12.83
C MET A 265 -0.27 -1.64 14.21
N ASP A 266 0.79 -1.85 14.99
CA ASP A 266 0.67 -2.39 16.35
C ASP A 266 -0.08 -1.42 17.26
N SER A 267 0.23 -0.12 17.18
CA SER A 267 -0.49 0.92 17.92
C SER A 267 -1.97 0.97 17.53
N TYR A 268 -2.26 0.91 16.22
CA TYR A 268 -3.62 0.89 15.69
C TYR A 268 -4.41 -0.32 16.21
N LEU A 269 -3.81 -1.52 16.17
CA LEU A 269 -4.45 -2.75 16.61
C LEU A 269 -4.59 -2.84 18.14
N SER A 270 -3.75 -2.14 18.90
CA SER A 270 -3.89 -1.99 20.35
C SER A 270 -5.01 -1.01 20.76
N GLY A 271 -5.51 -0.22 19.79
CA GLY A 271 -6.45 0.88 19.99
C GLY A 271 -7.94 0.53 19.84
N MET A 272 -8.35 -0.71 20.09
CA MET A 272 -9.76 -1.03 20.38
C MET A 272 -9.93 -1.61 21.78
#